data_AF-A0A6C8H610-F1
#
_entry.id   AF-A0A6C8H610-F1
#
_cell.length_a   1.000
_cell.length_b   1.000
_cell.length_c   1.000
_cell.angle_alpha   90.00
_cell.angle_beta   90.00
_cell.angle_gamma   90.00
#
_symmetry.space_group_name_H-M   'P 1'
#
loop_
_entity.id
_entity.type
_entity.pdbx_description
1 polymer ?
#
loop_
_entity_poly.entity_id
_entity_poly.type
_entity_poly.pdbx_seq_one_letter_code
_entity_poly.pdbx_strand_id
1 'polypeptide(L)'
;MLGSIQPQPIDAAADGTLPLENVAAKIKADDIHFARTRLLSLENTHNGKVLPRAYLKDAWTFTRERGLALHVDGARIFNAVVAYGCELKEITQYCDSFTICLSKGLGTPVGSLLVGNRDYIKRATRWRKMVGGGMRQAGILAAAGLYALKHNVARLQEDHDNAAWLAQQLREAGAEVMRHETNMLFVRVGEAQAAALGDYLRERNILINAAPIVRLVTHLDVSREQLTDVVAHWRAFLAR
;
A
#
# COMPACT_ATOMS: atom_id res chain seq x y z
N MET A 1 -22.99 -15.99 -3.24
CA MET A 1 -21.55 -16.12 -2.94
C MET A 1 -20.77 -15.56 -4.11
N LEU A 2 -19.84 -14.60 -3.91
CA LEU A 2 -19.20 -13.88 -5.03
C LEU A 2 -17.91 -14.55 -5.54
N GLY A 3 -17.07 -15.06 -4.62
CA GLY A 3 -15.72 -15.53 -4.96
C GLY A 3 -15.46 -17.02 -4.77
N SER A 4 -16.09 -17.68 -3.77
CA SER A 4 -15.85 -19.11 -3.46
C SER A 4 -14.37 -19.52 -3.38
N ILE A 5 -13.49 -18.59 -2.99
CA ILE A 5 -12.05 -18.79 -2.86
C ILE A 5 -11.71 -18.90 -1.38
N GLN A 6 -10.97 -19.95 -1.02
CA GLN A 6 -10.44 -20.13 0.33
C GLN A 6 -9.20 -19.25 0.52
N PRO A 7 -9.17 -18.34 1.53
CA PRO A 7 -7.97 -17.60 1.88
C PRO A 7 -7.09 -18.43 2.82
N GLN A 8 -5.79 -18.46 2.55
CA GLN A 8 -4.79 -19.09 3.41
C GLN A 8 -3.82 -18.01 3.93
N PRO A 9 -4.18 -17.28 5.00
CA PRO A 9 -3.30 -16.27 5.56
C PRO A 9 -2.08 -16.90 6.24
N ILE A 10 -0.98 -16.15 6.21
CA ILE A 10 0.26 -16.37 6.97
C ILE A 10 0.79 -15.01 7.40
N ASP A 11 1.55 -14.98 8.49
CA ASP A 11 2.17 -13.75 8.95
C ASP A 11 3.29 -13.31 8.01
N ALA A 12 3.31 -12.01 7.72
CA ALA A 12 4.41 -11.39 7.01
C ALA A 12 5.62 -11.20 7.93
N ALA A 13 6.82 -11.23 7.36
CA ALA A 13 8.04 -10.86 8.05
C ALA A 13 8.07 -9.35 8.36
N ALA A 14 9.06 -8.93 9.16
CA ALA A 14 9.19 -7.55 9.59
C ALA A 14 9.36 -6.55 8.43
N ASP A 15 9.88 -6.97 7.27
CA ASP A 15 10.02 -6.15 6.06
C ASP A 15 8.77 -6.16 5.16
N GLY A 16 7.72 -6.90 5.54
CA GLY A 16 6.47 -7.06 4.78
C GLY A 16 6.47 -8.21 3.78
N THR A 17 7.58 -8.95 3.64
CA THR A 17 7.64 -10.15 2.78
C THR A 17 6.85 -11.30 3.39
N LEU A 18 6.47 -12.29 2.58
CA LEU A 18 5.93 -13.56 3.05
C LEU A 18 7.04 -14.61 2.96
N PRO A 19 7.58 -15.12 4.10
CA PRO A 19 8.66 -16.10 4.06
C PRO A 19 8.30 -17.30 3.18
N LEU A 20 9.11 -17.62 2.17
CA LEU A 20 8.75 -18.59 1.14
C LEU A 20 8.67 -20.02 1.69
N GLU A 21 9.39 -20.32 2.76
CA GLU A 21 9.28 -21.55 3.54
C GLU A 21 7.89 -21.69 4.19
N ASN A 22 7.34 -20.58 4.72
CA ASN A 22 6.00 -20.55 5.29
C ASN A 22 4.95 -20.69 4.18
N VAL A 23 5.17 -20.05 3.03
CA VAL A 23 4.31 -20.22 1.85
C VAL A 23 4.31 -21.69 1.41
N ALA A 24 5.48 -22.31 1.28
CA ALA A 24 5.64 -23.71 0.88
C ALA A 24 4.88 -24.66 1.82
N ALA A 25 4.99 -24.46 3.13
CA ALA A 25 4.28 -25.26 4.14
C ALA A 25 2.74 -25.13 4.07
N LYS A 26 2.22 -24.11 3.39
CA LYS A 26 0.77 -23.91 3.20
C LYS A 26 0.25 -24.35 1.84
N ILE A 27 1.11 -24.74 0.90
CA ILE A 27 0.69 -25.34 -0.37
C ILE A 27 0.07 -26.70 -0.06
N LYS A 28 -1.17 -26.90 -0.50
CA LYS A 28 -1.93 -28.12 -0.23
C LYS A 28 -1.58 -29.20 -1.26
N ALA A 29 -1.53 -30.45 -0.81
CA ALA A 29 -1.46 -31.61 -1.70
C ALA A 29 -2.72 -31.71 -2.56
N ASP A 30 -2.61 -32.41 -3.69
CA ASP A 30 -3.77 -32.72 -4.53
C ASP A 30 -4.57 -33.87 -3.89
N ASP A 31 -5.43 -33.49 -2.96
CA ASP A 31 -6.28 -34.39 -2.18
C ASP A 31 -7.64 -33.74 -1.95
N ILE A 32 -8.70 -34.56 -1.99
CA ILE A 32 -10.11 -34.12 -1.93
C ILE A 32 -10.47 -33.36 -0.64
N HIS A 33 -9.71 -33.55 0.44
CA HIS A 33 -9.93 -32.87 1.72
C HIS A 33 -9.44 -31.41 1.71
N PHE A 34 -8.62 -31.03 0.73
CA PHE A 34 -7.99 -29.71 0.70
C PHE A 34 -8.49 -28.81 -0.44
N ALA A 35 -8.48 -27.51 -0.18
CA ALA A 35 -8.60 -26.53 -1.24
C ALA A 35 -7.37 -26.56 -2.16
N ARG A 36 -7.58 -26.39 -3.47
CA ARG A 36 -6.49 -26.33 -4.45
C ARG A 36 -5.75 -24.99 -4.34
N THR A 37 -4.49 -25.01 -3.89
CA THR A 37 -3.64 -23.82 -3.91
C THR A 37 -3.38 -23.39 -5.36
N ARG A 38 -3.57 -22.11 -5.66
CA ARG A 38 -3.49 -21.57 -7.03
C ARG A 38 -2.78 -20.23 -7.18
N LEU A 39 -2.72 -19.43 -6.14
CA LEU A 39 -2.23 -18.06 -6.20
C LEU A 39 -1.42 -17.74 -4.94
N LEU A 40 -0.25 -17.14 -5.13
CA LEU A 40 0.43 -16.34 -4.12
C LEU A 40 0.08 -14.87 -4.36
N SER A 41 -0.36 -14.18 -3.31
CA SER A 41 -0.62 -12.73 -3.35
C SER A 41 0.38 -12.02 -2.46
N LEU A 42 1.07 -11.02 -3.01
CA LEU A 42 1.94 -10.09 -2.29
C LEU A 42 1.31 -8.70 -2.27
N GLU A 43 1.84 -7.79 -1.46
CA GLU A 43 1.44 -6.38 -1.40
C GLU A 43 2.69 -5.52 -1.46
N ASN A 44 2.79 -4.61 -2.44
CA ASN A 44 3.94 -3.70 -2.56
C ASN A 44 3.50 -2.28 -2.96
N THR A 45 3.65 -1.28 -2.10
CA THR A 45 4.17 -1.33 -0.71
C THR A 45 3.19 -1.97 0.28
N HIS A 46 3.69 -2.64 1.33
CA HIS A 46 2.87 -3.13 2.45
C HIS A 46 3.01 -2.24 3.68
N ASN A 47 1.94 -1.51 4.05
CA ASN A 47 1.97 -0.52 5.15
C ASN A 47 3.18 0.45 5.08
N GLY A 48 3.49 0.93 3.87
CA GLY A 48 4.63 1.81 3.57
C GLY A 48 5.95 1.07 3.34
N LYS A 49 6.07 -0.20 3.77
CA LYS A 49 7.29 -0.99 3.57
C LYS A 49 7.46 -1.35 2.11
N VAL A 50 8.66 -1.14 1.61
CA VAL A 50 9.07 -1.48 0.25
C VAL A 50 9.67 -2.88 0.29
N LEU A 51 9.07 -3.84 -0.42
CA LEU A 51 9.58 -5.22 -0.42
C LEU A 51 11.00 -5.25 -1.03
N PRO A 52 11.94 -6.08 -0.55
CA PRO A 52 13.24 -6.20 -1.19
C PRO A 52 13.12 -6.66 -2.66
N ARG A 53 13.88 -6.04 -3.58
CA ARG A 53 13.84 -6.42 -5.00
C ARG A 53 14.25 -7.88 -5.23
N ALA A 54 15.23 -8.36 -4.46
CA ALA A 54 15.67 -9.76 -4.50
C ALA A 54 14.51 -10.71 -4.17
N TYR A 55 13.74 -10.40 -3.12
CA TYR A 55 12.57 -11.20 -2.73
C TYR A 55 11.49 -11.25 -3.83
N LEU A 56 11.24 -10.16 -4.58
CA LEU A 56 10.30 -10.18 -5.70
C LEU A 56 10.71 -11.23 -6.75
N LYS A 57 12.01 -11.29 -7.07
CA LYS A 57 12.56 -12.28 -7.98
C LYS A 57 12.47 -13.69 -7.41
N ASP A 58 12.78 -13.87 -6.13
CA ASP A 58 12.74 -15.19 -5.47
C ASP A 58 11.31 -15.74 -5.41
N ALA A 59 10.34 -14.89 -5.04
CA ALA A 59 8.91 -15.24 -5.06
C ALA A 59 8.42 -15.59 -6.47
N TRP A 60 8.88 -14.85 -7.48
CA TRP A 60 8.58 -15.17 -8.88
C TRP A 60 9.10 -16.56 -9.25
N THR A 61 10.40 -16.83 -9.04
CA THR A 61 11.03 -18.13 -9.32
C THR A 61 10.30 -19.26 -8.58
N PHE A 62 10.06 -19.08 -7.29
CA PHE A 62 9.34 -20.02 -6.45
C PHE A 62 7.96 -20.37 -7.01
N THR A 63 7.16 -19.36 -7.40
CA THR A 63 5.82 -19.64 -7.94
C THR A 63 5.87 -20.39 -9.28
N ARG A 64 6.91 -20.19 -10.10
CA ARG A 64 7.09 -20.96 -11.34
C ARG A 64 7.38 -22.44 -11.05
N GLU A 65 8.27 -22.72 -10.11
CA GLU A 65 8.61 -24.08 -9.69
C GLU A 65 7.41 -24.82 -9.09
N ARG A 66 6.53 -24.10 -8.39
CA ARG A 66 5.34 -24.67 -7.74
C ARG A 66 4.08 -24.64 -8.61
N GLY A 67 4.14 -24.13 -9.84
CA GLY A 67 2.98 -24.00 -10.72
C GLY A 67 1.88 -23.09 -10.17
N LEU A 68 2.24 -22.07 -9.39
CA LEU A 68 1.33 -21.09 -8.80
C LEU A 68 1.33 -19.80 -9.59
N ALA A 69 0.19 -19.12 -9.68
CA ALA A 69 0.17 -17.73 -10.13
C ALA A 69 0.74 -16.79 -9.05
N LEU A 70 1.25 -15.63 -9.47
CA LEU A 70 1.71 -14.56 -8.59
C LEU A 70 0.97 -13.25 -8.89
N HIS A 71 0.24 -12.74 -7.89
CA HIS A 71 -0.40 -11.42 -7.94
C HIS A 71 0.28 -10.47 -6.95
N VAL A 72 0.46 -9.22 -7.34
CA VAL A 72 0.93 -8.15 -6.45
C VAL A 72 -0.16 -7.09 -6.32
N ASP A 73 -0.70 -6.91 -5.12
CA ASP A 73 -1.46 -5.69 -4.81
C ASP A 73 -0.50 -4.51 -4.83
N GLY A 74 -0.60 -3.72 -5.89
CA GLY A 74 0.22 -2.56 -6.15
C GLY A 74 -0.50 -1.25 -5.85
N ALA A 75 -1.40 -1.24 -4.86
CA ALA A 75 -2.11 -0.03 -4.44
C ALA A 75 -1.20 1.19 -4.24
N ARG A 76 0.07 0.98 -3.88
CA ARG A 76 1.11 2.02 -3.79
C ARG A 76 2.40 1.59 -4.51
N ILE A 77 2.28 0.86 -5.62
CA ILE A 77 3.46 0.38 -6.35
C ILE A 77 4.36 1.52 -6.81
N PHE A 78 3.82 2.69 -7.15
CA PHE A 78 4.64 3.83 -7.53
C PHE A 78 5.42 4.45 -6.36
N ASN A 79 4.97 4.32 -5.11
CA ASN A 79 5.81 4.65 -3.95
C ASN A 79 7.01 3.71 -3.88
N ALA A 80 6.82 2.41 -4.15
CA ALA A 80 7.93 1.46 -4.23
C ALA A 80 8.88 1.77 -5.41
N VAL A 81 8.34 2.06 -6.61
CA VAL A 81 9.13 2.44 -7.81
C VAL A 81 10.04 3.62 -7.53
N VAL A 82 9.52 4.70 -6.93
CA VAL A 82 10.30 5.87 -6.55
C VAL A 82 11.37 5.50 -5.51
N ALA A 83 11.02 4.73 -4.48
CA ALA A 83 11.98 4.29 -3.47
C ALA A 83 13.07 3.35 -4.02
N TYR A 84 12.78 2.54 -5.05
CA TYR A 84 13.77 1.71 -5.72
C TYR A 84 14.68 2.50 -6.66
N GLY A 85 14.24 3.66 -7.15
CA GLY A 85 14.91 4.39 -8.22
C GLY A 85 14.98 3.60 -9.53
N CYS A 86 13.93 2.84 -9.87
CA CYS A 86 13.88 1.96 -11.04
C CYS A 86 12.63 2.20 -11.89
N GLU A 87 12.50 1.56 -13.05
CA GLU A 87 11.27 1.59 -13.83
C GLU A 87 10.22 0.60 -13.27
N LEU A 88 8.93 0.91 -13.45
CA LEU A 88 7.82 -0.01 -13.08
C LEU A 88 7.97 -1.39 -13.75
N LYS A 89 8.54 -1.44 -14.96
CA LYS A 89 8.76 -2.69 -15.71
C LYS A 89 9.72 -3.62 -14.97
N GLU A 90 10.73 -3.07 -14.29
CA GLU A 90 11.75 -3.85 -13.60
C GLU A 90 11.23 -4.61 -12.38
N ILE A 91 10.08 -4.21 -11.84
CA ILE A 91 9.42 -4.91 -10.73
C ILE A 91 8.24 -5.76 -11.20
N THR A 92 7.48 -5.28 -12.19
CA THR A 92 6.29 -5.97 -12.70
C THR A 92 6.61 -7.18 -13.56
N GLN A 93 7.85 -7.32 -14.03
CA GLN A 93 8.34 -8.56 -14.65
C GLN A 93 8.28 -9.78 -13.70
N TYR A 94 8.18 -9.57 -12.39
CA TYR A 94 8.15 -10.63 -11.37
C TYR A 94 6.72 -10.93 -10.89
N CYS A 95 5.70 -10.73 -11.71
CA CYS A 95 4.32 -11.12 -11.39
C CYS A 95 3.51 -11.46 -12.64
N ASP A 96 2.48 -12.29 -12.49
CA ASP A 96 1.54 -12.58 -13.59
C ASP A 96 0.48 -11.48 -13.74
N SER A 97 0.17 -10.82 -12.63
CA SER A 97 -0.77 -9.70 -12.57
C SER A 97 -0.47 -8.78 -11.40
N PHE A 98 -0.84 -7.50 -11.53
CA PHE A 98 -0.72 -6.54 -10.46
C PHE A 98 -1.81 -5.46 -10.55
N THR A 99 -2.05 -4.78 -9.44
CA THR A 99 -2.95 -3.61 -9.40
C THR A 99 -2.18 -2.30 -9.35
N ILE A 100 -2.82 -1.21 -9.73
CA ILE A 100 -2.36 0.16 -9.48
C ILE A 100 -3.55 0.94 -8.94
N CYS A 101 -3.45 1.55 -7.76
CA CYS A 101 -4.45 2.54 -7.36
C CYS A 101 -4.06 3.93 -7.84
N LEU A 102 -5.00 4.60 -8.50
CA LEU A 102 -4.84 5.96 -9.01
C LEU A 102 -5.32 7.00 -7.97
N SER A 103 -6.30 6.63 -7.14
CA SER A 103 -6.93 7.51 -6.17
C SER A 103 -6.26 7.51 -4.79
N LYS A 104 -4.93 7.46 -4.77
CA LYS A 104 -4.11 7.55 -3.55
C LYS A 104 -3.06 8.67 -3.74
N GLY A 105 -1.77 8.40 -3.55
CA GLY A 105 -0.70 9.39 -3.77
C GLY A 105 -0.64 9.95 -5.19
N LEU A 106 -1.20 9.24 -6.17
CA LEU A 106 -1.34 9.72 -7.55
C LEU A 106 -2.43 10.79 -7.73
N GLY A 107 -3.34 10.98 -6.76
CA GLY A 107 -4.22 12.14 -6.72
C GLY A 107 -5.47 12.10 -7.59
N THR A 108 -5.90 10.94 -8.09
CA THR A 108 -7.16 10.90 -8.87
C THR A 108 -8.39 10.82 -7.96
N PRO A 109 -9.56 11.32 -8.40
CA PRO A 109 -10.78 11.23 -7.59
C PRO A 109 -11.26 9.78 -7.41
N VAL A 110 -11.14 8.96 -8.46
CA VAL A 110 -11.55 7.55 -8.47
C VAL A 110 -10.58 6.79 -9.37
N GLY A 111 -10.37 5.52 -9.07
CA GLY A 111 -9.86 4.57 -10.06
C GLY A 111 -8.76 3.65 -9.53
N SER A 112 -8.75 2.45 -10.10
CA SER A 112 -7.65 1.51 -10.00
C SER A 112 -7.56 0.73 -11.31
N LEU A 113 -6.38 0.20 -11.60
CA LEU A 113 -6.09 -0.62 -12.77
C LEU A 113 -5.74 -2.03 -12.32
N LEU A 114 -6.19 -3.02 -13.08
CA LEU A 114 -5.72 -4.40 -12.99
C LEU A 114 -5.00 -4.72 -14.30
N VAL A 115 -3.75 -5.15 -14.19
CA VAL A 115 -2.86 -5.39 -15.33
C VAL A 115 -2.41 -6.86 -15.29
N GLY A 116 -2.32 -7.48 -16.47
CA GLY A 116 -1.92 -8.87 -16.64
C GLY A 116 -2.04 -9.29 -18.11
N ASN A 117 -1.89 -10.59 -18.39
CA ASN A 117 -2.01 -11.07 -19.77
C ASN A 117 -3.43 -10.93 -20.35
N ARG A 118 -3.53 -11.02 -21.69
CA ARG A 118 -4.77 -10.78 -22.44
C ARG A 118 -5.93 -11.68 -21.98
N ASP A 119 -5.68 -12.98 -21.81
CA ASP A 119 -6.72 -13.94 -21.41
C ASP A 119 -7.18 -13.74 -19.97
N TYR A 120 -6.24 -13.39 -19.09
CA TYR A 120 -6.53 -13.00 -17.71
C TYR A 120 -7.44 -11.77 -17.67
N ILE A 121 -7.11 -10.71 -18.42
CA ILE A 121 -7.91 -9.48 -18.48
C ILE A 121 -9.28 -9.71 -19.14
N LYS A 122 -9.37 -10.61 -20.12
CA LYS A 122 -10.66 -11.03 -20.70
C LYS A 122 -11.58 -11.64 -19.63
N ARG A 123 -11.06 -12.56 -18.79
CA ARG A 123 -11.81 -13.12 -17.66
C ARG A 123 -12.15 -12.05 -16.61
N ALA A 124 -11.18 -11.20 -16.26
CA ALA A 124 -11.38 -10.11 -15.30
C ALA A 124 -12.46 -9.12 -15.77
N THR A 125 -12.57 -8.86 -17.08
CA THR A 125 -13.63 -7.99 -17.64
C THR A 125 -15.03 -8.57 -17.43
N ARG A 126 -15.18 -9.90 -17.55
CA ARG A 126 -16.44 -10.59 -17.24
C ARG A 126 -16.78 -10.45 -15.75
N TRP A 127 -15.81 -10.67 -14.88
CA TRP A 127 -16.00 -10.48 -13.43
C TRP A 127 -16.32 -9.03 -13.08
N ARG A 128 -15.60 -8.06 -13.65
CA ARG A 128 -15.89 -6.63 -13.50
C ARG A 128 -17.34 -6.31 -13.85
N LYS A 129 -17.89 -6.91 -14.91
CA LYS A 129 -19.30 -6.71 -15.28
C LYS A 129 -20.26 -7.32 -14.26
N MET A 130 -19.94 -8.52 -13.76
CA MET A 130 -20.74 -9.22 -12.75
C MET A 130 -20.78 -8.45 -11.43
N VAL A 131 -19.64 -7.93 -10.96
CA VAL A 131 -19.53 -7.17 -9.71
C VAL A 131 -19.94 -5.69 -9.85
N GLY A 132 -20.48 -5.28 -11.01
CA GLY A 132 -21.02 -3.93 -11.21
C GLY A 132 -20.03 -2.84 -11.64
N GLY A 133 -18.74 -3.15 -11.82
CA GLY A 133 -17.71 -2.18 -12.24
C GLY A 133 -17.73 -1.81 -13.74
N GLY A 134 -18.73 -2.27 -14.49
CA GLY A 134 -18.91 -1.97 -15.92
C GLY A 134 -19.54 -0.60 -16.16
N MET A 135 -18.80 0.46 -15.83
CA MET A 135 -19.25 1.86 -15.96
C MET A 135 -19.43 2.27 -17.43
N ARG A 136 -20.21 3.34 -17.66
CA ARG A 136 -20.47 3.91 -18.99
C ARG A 136 -19.40 4.94 -19.36
N GLN A 137 -19.70 6.23 -19.27
CA GLN A 137 -18.81 7.34 -19.65
C GLN A 137 -17.66 7.55 -18.64
N ALA A 138 -16.92 6.48 -18.31
CA ALA A 138 -15.79 6.49 -17.39
C ALA A 138 -14.54 7.18 -17.94
N GLY A 139 -14.58 7.68 -19.18
CA GLY A 139 -13.48 8.42 -19.81
C GLY A 139 -13.04 9.64 -19.01
N ILE A 140 -13.96 10.31 -18.31
CA ILE A 140 -13.65 11.45 -17.44
C ILE A 140 -12.73 11.02 -16.29
N LEU A 141 -13.03 9.90 -15.63
CA LEU A 141 -12.20 9.36 -14.55
C LEU A 141 -10.87 8.82 -15.08
N ALA A 142 -10.89 8.17 -16.25
CA ALA A 142 -9.69 7.65 -16.88
C ALA A 142 -8.73 8.76 -17.34
N ALA A 143 -9.25 9.93 -17.75
CA ALA A 143 -8.44 11.09 -18.11
C ALA A 143 -7.61 11.61 -16.91
N ALA A 144 -8.19 11.66 -15.71
CA ALA A 144 -7.46 11.97 -14.49
C ALA A 144 -6.37 10.92 -14.20
N GLY A 145 -6.67 9.64 -14.44
CA GLY A 145 -5.69 8.54 -14.37
C GLY A 145 -4.49 8.72 -15.30
N LEU A 146 -4.75 9.08 -16.55
CA LEU A 146 -3.69 9.30 -17.54
C LEU A 146 -2.81 10.51 -17.17
N TYR A 147 -3.42 11.59 -16.69
CA TYR A 147 -2.70 12.75 -16.17
C TYR A 147 -1.80 12.35 -15.01
N ALA A 148 -2.36 11.69 -13.99
CA ALA A 148 -1.62 11.32 -12.79
C ALA A 148 -0.41 10.41 -13.08
N LEU A 149 -0.56 9.42 -13.98
CA LEU A 149 0.54 8.54 -14.38
C LEU A 149 1.68 9.28 -15.10
N LYS A 150 1.39 10.40 -15.78
CA LYS A 150 2.38 11.19 -16.52
C LYS A 150 3.05 12.27 -15.66
N HIS A 151 2.34 12.82 -14.69
CA HIS A 151 2.76 14.04 -13.99
C HIS A 151 2.99 13.83 -12.48
N ASN A 152 2.33 12.87 -11.84
CA ASN A 152 2.30 12.79 -10.38
C ASN A 152 3.21 11.70 -9.79
N VAL A 153 3.88 10.88 -10.62
CA VAL A 153 4.73 9.78 -10.13
C VAL A 153 5.99 10.30 -9.43
N ALA A 154 6.78 11.15 -10.10
CA ALA A 154 8.08 11.60 -9.58
C ALA A 154 7.95 12.38 -8.27
N ARG A 155 6.89 13.21 -8.15
CA ARG A 155 6.62 13.99 -6.94
C ARG A 155 6.30 13.16 -5.69
N LEU A 156 6.05 11.85 -5.82
CA LEU A 156 5.88 10.98 -4.65
C LEU A 156 7.13 10.99 -3.76
N GLN A 157 8.31 11.35 -4.31
CA GLN A 157 9.51 11.57 -3.51
C GLN A 157 9.31 12.68 -2.47
N GLU A 158 8.60 13.77 -2.82
CA GLU A 158 8.27 14.84 -1.88
C GLU A 158 7.44 14.31 -0.71
N ASP A 159 6.50 13.39 -0.97
CA ASP A 159 5.70 12.78 0.08
C ASP A 159 6.58 11.92 1.01
N HIS A 160 7.59 11.23 0.46
CA HIS A 160 8.53 10.41 1.24
C HIS A 160 9.44 11.28 2.11
N ASP A 161 10.02 12.32 1.52
CA ASP A 161 10.84 13.31 2.22
C ASP A 161 10.00 13.99 3.32
N ASN A 162 8.72 14.24 3.01
CA ASN A 162 7.80 14.82 3.97
C ASN A 162 7.54 13.90 5.17
N ALA A 163 7.29 12.62 4.93
CA ALA A 163 7.06 11.66 6.01
C ALA A 163 8.34 11.43 6.84
N ALA A 164 9.52 11.43 6.21
CA ALA A 164 10.81 11.26 6.87
C ALA A 164 11.10 12.41 7.84
N TRP A 165 10.95 13.65 7.38
CA TRP A 165 11.14 14.81 8.24
C TRP A 165 10.05 14.92 9.29
N LEU A 166 8.80 14.52 9.01
CA LEU A 166 7.76 14.54 10.05
C LEU A 166 8.09 13.55 11.16
N ALA A 167 8.59 12.36 10.79
CA ALA A 167 9.06 11.37 11.74
C ALA A 167 10.22 11.92 12.59
N GLN A 168 11.17 12.64 12.00
CA GLN A 168 12.23 13.31 12.76
C GLN A 168 11.67 14.36 13.72
N GLN A 169 10.84 15.29 13.23
CA GLN A 169 10.32 16.38 14.04
C GLN A 169 9.43 15.90 15.19
N LEU A 170 8.65 14.84 14.99
CA LEU A 170 7.84 14.24 16.04
C LEU A 170 8.70 13.57 17.12
N ARG A 171 9.83 12.94 16.75
CA ARG A 171 10.80 12.43 17.75
C ARG A 171 11.40 13.58 18.56
N GLU A 172 11.81 14.66 17.91
CA GLU A 172 12.32 15.87 18.58
C GLU A 172 11.25 16.54 19.48
N ALA A 173 9.97 16.37 19.16
CA ALA A 173 8.86 16.81 19.99
C ALA A 173 8.52 15.86 21.16
N GLY A 174 9.21 14.72 21.28
CA GLY A 174 9.02 13.74 22.36
C GLY A 174 8.05 12.59 22.03
N ALA A 175 7.58 12.46 20.80
CA ALA A 175 6.71 11.37 20.40
C ALA A 175 7.48 10.07 20.11
N GLU A 176 6.90 8.91 20.43
CA GLU A 176 7.47 7.60 20.11
C GLU A 176 7.15 7.21 18.66
N VAL A 177 7.97 7.67 17.72
CA VAL A 177 7.84 7.27 16.30
C VAL A 177 8.45 5.88 16.10
N MET A 178 7.58 4.87 15.96
CA MET A 178 7.95 3.46 15.85
C MET A 178 8.71 3.13 14.57
N ARG A 179 8.23 3.64 13.43
CA ARG A 179 8.85 3.45 12.11
C ARG A 179 8.33 4.45 11.09
N HIS A 180 9.06 4.58 10.00
CA HIS A 180 8.72 5.39 8.85
C HIS A 180 9.25 4.74 7.58
N GLU A 181 8.40 4.61 6.56
CA GLU A 181 8.76 4.09 5.24
C GLU A 181 7.86 4.72 4.16
N THR A 182 8.46 5.15 3.06
CA THR A 182 7.79 5.89 1.98
C THR A 182 6.99 7.08 2.52
N ASN A 183 5.68 7.16 2.25
CA ASN A 183 4.83 8.27 2.67
C ASN A 183 4.09 7.98 3.99
N MET A 184 4.54 7.01 4.79
CA MET A 184 3.88 6.61 6.03
C MET A 184 4.84 6.63 7.22
N LEU A 185 4.30 7.00 8.37
CA LEU A 185 4.95 6.86 9.67
C LEU A 185 3.94 6.42 10.72
N PHE A 186 4.44 5.73 11.74
CA PHE A 186 3.64 5.14 12.80
C PHE A 186 4.14 5.67 14.14
N VAL A 187 3.25 6.25 14.93
CA VAL A 187 3.56 6.84 16.23
C VAL A 187 2.80 6.09 17.31
N ARG A 188 3.51 5.60 18.33
CA ARG A 188 2.87 5.04 19.52
C ARG A 188 2.41 6.20 20.39
N VAL A 189 1.11 6.24 20.64
CA VAL A 189 0.44 7.23 21.49
C VAL A 189 -0.09 6.56 22.76
N GLY A 190 -0.47 5.28 22.67
CA GLY A 190 -1.06 4.53 23.77
C GLY A 190 -2.58 4.74 23.89
N GLU A 191 -3.26 3.77 24.50
CA GLU A 191 -4.74 3.76 24.59
C GLU A 191 -5.30 4.97 25.34
N ALA A 192 -4.64 5.37 26.43
CA ALA A 192 -5.10 6.46 27.28
C ALA A 192 -5.11 7.83 26.56
N GLN A 193 -4.16 8.07 25.65
CA GLN A 193 -4.00 9.36 24.99
C GLN A 193 -4.59 9.41 23.57
N ALA A 194 -4.87 8.26 22.95
CA ALA A 194 -5.27 8.19 21.55
C ALA A 194 -6.49 9.06 21.21
N ALA A 195 -7.59 8.90 21.97
CA ALA A 195 -8.81 9.67 21.75
C ALA A 195 -8.59 11.17 22.00
N ALA A 196 -7.93 11.51 23.12
CA ALA A 196 -7.64 12.89 23.51
C ALA A 196 -6.77 13.62 22.47
N LEU A 197 -5.75 12.96 21.91
CA LEU A 197 -4.93 13.50 20.82
C LEU A 197 -5.78 13.76 19.57
N GLY A 198 -6.63 12.79 19.21
CA GLY A 198 -7.52 12.91 18.06
C GLY A 198 -8.46 14.11 18.15
N ASP A 199 -9.11 14.30 19.30
CA ASP A 199 -10.01 15.42 19.53
C ASP A 199 -9.25 16.75 19.60
N TYR A 200 -8.10 16.78 20.28
CA TYR A 200 -7.24 17.95 20.36
C TYR A 200 -6.79 18.46 18.98
N LEU A 201 -6.37 17.57 18.09
CA LEU A 201 -5.97 17.91 16.73
C LEU A 201 -7.18 18.30 15.86
N ARG A 202 -8.33 17.63 16.04
CA ARG A 202 -9.56 17.94 15.30
C ARG A 202 -10.05 19.36 15.55
N GLU A 203 -10.01 19.84 16.80
CA GLU A 203 -10.33 21.24 17.15
C GLU A 203 -9.46 22.27 16.42
N ARG A 204 -8.30 21.86 15.91
CA ARG A 204 -7.32 22.67 15.16
C ARG A 204 -7.36 22.37 13.66
N ASN A 205 -8.41 21.70 13.19
CA ASN A 205 -8.58 21.28 11.80
C ASN A 205 -7.48 20.33 11.29
N ILE A 206 -6.83 19.58 12.19
CA ILE A 206 -5.87 18.53 11.85
C ILE A 206 -6.54 17.17 12.03
N LEU A 207 -6.72 16.46 10.91
CA LEU A 207 -7.41 15.18 10.90
C LEU A 207 -6.42 14.03 10.98
N ILE A 208 -6.55 13.19 12.01
CA ILE A 208 -5.83 11.94 12.16
C ILE A 208 -6.80 10.80 12.44
N ASN A 209 -6.39 9.57 12.09
CA ASN A 209 -7.06 8.37 12.58
C ASN A 209 -6.49 8.04 13.96
N ALA A 210 -7.17 8.51 15.00
CA ALA A 210 -6.79 8.28 16.39
C ALA A 210 -6.82 6.78 16.72
N ALA A 211 -5.71 6.26 17.25
CA ALA A 211 -5.52 4.88 17.67
C ALA A 211 -4.31 4.79 18.60
N PRO A 212 -4.13 3.71 19.37
CA PRO A 212 -2.95 3.53 20.21
C PRO A 212 -1.64 3.58 19.42
N ILE A 213 -1.69 3.17 18.14
CA ILE A 213 -0.66 3.39 17.14
C ILE A 213 -1.27 4.23 16.03
N VAL A 214 -0.93 5.51 15.97
CA VAL A 214 -1.42 6.44 14.96
C VAL A 214 -0.59 6.26 13.69
N ARG A 215 -1.26 6.00 12.56
CA ARG A 215 -0.65 6.03 11.23
C ARG A 215 -0.88 7.39 10.59
N LEU A 216 0.19 8.12 10.35
CA LEU A 216 0.17 9.36 9.57
C LEU A 216 0.61 9.05 8.14
N VAL A 217 -0.02 9.71 7.16
CA VAL A 217 0.21 9.50 5.73
C VAL A 217 0.34 10.84 5.04
N THR A 218 1.46 11.09 4.36
CA THR A 218 1.67 12.29 3.56
C THR A 218 1.16 12.09 2.13
N HIS A 219 0.73 13.18 1.50
CA HIS A 219 0.26 13.21 0.12
C HIS A 219 0.32 14.64 -0.43
N LEU A 220 0.00 14.80 -1.72
CA LEU A 220 0.06 16.07 -2.46
C LEU A 220 -0.72 17.25 -1.86
N ASP A 221 -1.71 17.00 -1.00
CA ASP A 221 -2.52 18.04 -0.36
C ASP A 221 -2.03 18.39 1.06
N VAL A 222 -0.88 17.86 1.48
CA VAL A 222 -0.28 18.13 2.80
C VAL A 222 1.15 18.64 2.61
N SER A 223 1.31 19.96 2.70
CA SER A 223 2.58 20.65 2.50
C SER A 223 3.51 20.54 3.72
N ARG A 224 4.79 20.89 3.52
CA ARG A 224 5.77 20.94 4.61
C ARG A 224 5.37 21.93 5.70
N GLU A 225 4.81 23.06 5.31
CA GLU A 225 4.35 24.12 6.20
C GLU A 225 3.23 23.61 7.11
N GLN A 226 2.20 22.99 6.55
CA GLN A 226 1.11 22.38 7.34
C GLN A 226 1.63 21.30 8.31
N LEU A 227 2.66 20.56 7.91
CA LEU A 227 3.29 19.56 8.78
C LEU A 227 4.07 20.19 9.94
N THR A 228 4.51 21.44 9.81
CA THR A 228 5.09 22.21 10.92
C THR A 228 4.04 22.53 11.98
N ASP A 229 2.82 22.88 11.57
CA ASP A 229 1.69 23.09 12.50
C ASP A 229 1.33 21.80 13.25
N VAL A 230 1.32 20.66 12.55
CA VAL A 230 1.10 19.35 13.16
C VAL A 230 2.13 19.08 14.26
N VAL A 231 3.41 19.32 13.99
CA VAL A 231 4.50 19.14 14.97
C VAL A 231 4.32 20.07 16.17
N ALA A 232 4.01 21.34 15.94
CA ALA A 232 3.81 22.32 17.01
C ALA A 232 2.66 21.91 17.95
N HIS A 233 1.55 21.48 17.38
CA HIS A 233 0.40 20.99 18.16
C HIS A 233 0.69 19.67 18.86
N TRP A 234 1.40 18.74 18.22
CA TRP A 234 1.79 17.49 18.87
C TRP A 234 2.70 17.74 20.07
N ARG A 235 3.69 18.64 19.94
CA ARG A 235 4.56 19.06 21.04
C ARG A 235 3.76 19.69 22.19
N ALA A 236 2.84 20.59 21.86
CA ALA A 236 1.97 21.22 22.85
C ALA A 236 1.03 20.24 23.55
N PHE A 237 0.60 19.17 22.87
CA PHE A 237 -0.21 18.11 23.48
C PHE A 237 0.59 17.29 24.49
N LEU A 238 1.82 16.91 24.15
CA LEU A 238 2.68 16.10 25.03
C LEU A 238 3.17 16.85 26.27
N ALA A 239 3.15 18.18 26.25
CA ALA A 239 3.56 19.02 27.38
C ALA A 239 2.45 19.28 28.42
N ARG A 240 1.24 18.76 28.20
CA ARG A 240 0.09 18.88 29.11
C ARG A 240 0.12 17.80 30.18
#